data_AF-A0A1F3TRA8-F1
#
_entry.id   AF-A0A1F3TRA8-F1
#
_cell.length_a   1.000
_cell.length_b   1.000
_cell.length_c   1.000
_cell.angle_alpha   90.00
_cell.angle_beta   90.00
_cell.angle_gamma   90.00
#
_symmetry.space_group_name_H-M   'P 1'
#
loop_
_entity.id
_entity.type
_entity.pdbx_description
1 polymer ?
#
loop_
_entity_poly.entity_id
_entity_poly.type
_entity_poly.pdbx_seq_one_letter_code
_entity_poly.pdbx_strand_id
1 'polypeptide(L)'
;MKKKSTRLSNQSGFIVADFLFSFVLVIGCGVLIFALTFSLATVEITQYIVWSTARNFAAANLNEETARIQATKKFDALAEKFPMISGRGSLSTPWFTLSAPLIGDLSVSDVNLRSKLGNDRENRDSGQQVRQPWIGAKSDLELKLLSGLRVPFLGPVASDKTEFTFPIRAFLLRHPSQQECLSFFAVENRFEKGLRKLKSVEKQFSDLDRLLIPAQYVPIEDNGC
;
A
#
# COMPACT_ATOMS: atom_id res chain seq x y z
N MET A 1 85.96 7.27 -10.60
CA MET A 1 84.52 7.34 -10.96
C MET A 1 83.69 6.55 -9.96
N LYS A 2 82.89 7.22 -9.11
CA LYS A 2 82.01 6.53 -8.13
C LYS A 2 80.72 6.10 -8.83
N LYS A 3 80.44 4.78 -8.90
CA LYS A 3 79.16 4.23 -9.36
C LYS A 3 78.05 4.70 -8.41
N LYS A 4 77.09 5.49 -8.91
CA LYS A 4 75.85 5.79 -8.19
C LYS A 4 75.02 4.50 -8.12
N SER A 5 74.89 3.95 -6.92
CA SER A 5 73.93 2.88 -6.63
C SER A 5 72.52 3.48 -6.68
N THR A 6 71.78 3.19 -7.75
CA THR A 6 70.33 3.40 -7.81
C THR A 6 69.69 2.43 -6.83
N ARG A 7 69.37 2.93 -5.62
CA ARG A 7 68.45 2.23 -4.72
C ARG A 7 67.12 2.10 -5.46
N LEU A 8 66.77 0.88 -5.88
CA LEU A 8 65.41 0.55 -6.27
C LEU A 8 64.50 0.94 -5.10
N SER A 9 63.66 1.95 -5.31
CA SER A 9 62.71 2.36 -4.29
C SER A 9 61.73 1.20 -4.09
N ASN A 10 61.56 0.81 -2.83
CA ASN A 10 60.70 -0.31 -2.46
C ASN A 10 59.23 0.11 -2.68
N GLN A 11 58.70 -0.13 -3.88
CA GLN A 11 57.32 0.22 -4.26
C GLN A 11 56.27 -0.80 -3.78
N SER A 12 56.71 -1.87 -3.11
CA SER A 12 55.88 -2.94 -2.58
C SER A 12 54.76 -2.41 -1.66
N GLY A 13 55.03 -1.38 -0.87
CA GLY A 13 54.03 -0.76 0.01
C GLY A 13 52.93 0.01 -0.73
N PHE A 14 53.24 0.58 -1.89
CA PHE A 14 52.28 1.31 -2.72
C PHE A 14 51.30 0.36 -3.40
N ILE A 15 51.81 -0.78 -3.91
CA ILE A 15 50.98 -1.84 -4.51
C ILE A 15 50.02 -2.46 -3.50
N VAL A 16 50.46 -2.69 -2.26
CA VAL A 16 49.60 -3.25 -1.21
C VAL A 16 48.48 -2.28 -0.81
N ALA A 17 48.77 -0.98 -0.74
CA ALA A 17 47.77 0.04 -0.43
C ALA A 17 46.70 0.16 -1.53
N ASP A 18 47.11 0.19 -2.80
CA ASP A 18 46.18 0.23 -3.94
C ASP A 18 45.31 -1.04 -4.04
N PHE A 19 45.90 -2.20 -3.74
CA PHE A 19 45.16 -3.46 -3.67
C PHE A 19 44.12 -3.46 -2.54
N LEU A 20 44.50 -3.04 -1.33
CA LEU A 20 43.58 -2.95 -0.20
C LEU A 20 42.45 -1.95 -0.45
N PHE A 21 42.76 -0.79 -1.03
CA PHE A 21 41.75 0.20 -1.40
C PHE A 21 40.76 -0.37 -2.42
N SER A 22 41.27 -0.97 -3.50
CA SER A 22 40.44 -1.59 -4.54
C SER A 22 39.57 -2.73 -3.98
N PHE A 23 40.12 -3.54 -3.09
CA PHE A 23 39.40 -4.65 -2.45
C PHE A 23 38.26 -4.16 -1.57
N VAL A 24 38.50 -3.13 -0.74
CA VAL A 24 37.46 -2.53 0.10
C VAL A 24 36.38 -1.86 -0.76
N LEU A 25 36.76 -1.23 -1.88
CA LEU A 25 35.80 -0.63 -2.81
C LEU A 25 34.91 -1.69 -3.46
N VAL A 26 35.48 -2.80 -3.93
CA VAL A 26 34.71 -3.92 -4.52
C VAL A 26 33.74 -4.53 -3.51
N ILE A 27 34.19 -4.77 -2.27
CA ILE A 27 33.32 -5.28 -1.20
C ILE A 27 32.22 -4.26 -0.86
N GLY A 28 32.58 -2.98 -0.72
CA GLY A 28 31.63 -1.91 -0.41
C GLY A 28 30.54 -1.78 -1.47
N CYS A 29 30.92 -1.86 -2.75
CA CYS A 29 29.98 -1.89 -3.86
C CYS A 29 29.10 -3.15 -3.82
N GLY A 30 29.67 -4.32 -3.52
CA GLY A 30 28.92 -5.56 -3.34
C GLY A 30 27.87 -5.48 -2.22
N VAL A 31 28.24 -4.92 -1.07
CA VAL A 31 27.31 -4.69 0.05
C VAL A 31 26.20 -3.72 -0.33
N LEU A 32 26.52 -2.65 -1.06
CA LEU A 32 25.53 -1.68 -1.53
C LEU A 32 24.54 -2.33 -2.50
N ILE A 33 25.03 -3.08 -3.49
CA ILE A 33 24.17 -3.82 -4.43
C ILE A 33 23.28 -4.81 -3.69
N PHE A 34 23.84 -5.56 -2.74
CA PHE A 34 23.07 -6.47 -1.89
C PHE A 34 21.98 -5.74 -1.11
N ALA A 35 22.31 -4.62 -0.46
CA ALA A 35 21.36 -3.85 0.32
C ALA A 35 20.21 -3.31 -0.56
N LEU A 36 20.51 -2.86 -1.78
CA LEU A 36 19.51 -2.42 -2.75
C LEU A 36 18.62 -3.57 -3.21
N THR A 37 19.19 -4.67 -3.72
CA THR A 37 18.40 -5.80 -4.26
C THR A 37 17.52 -6.41 -3.17
N PHE A 38 18.05 -6.55 -1.97
CA PHE A 38 17.31 -7.09 -0.83
C PHE A 38 16.21 -6.15 -0.34
N SER A 39 16.45 -4.83 -0.37
CA SER A 39 15.41 -3.84 -0.11
C SER A 39 14.30 -3.91 -1.14
N LEU A 40 14.62 -3.97 -2.44
CA LEU A 40 13.63 -4.11 -3.53
C LEU A 40 12.76 -5.37 -3.36
N ALA A 41 13.39 -6.52 -3.09
CA ALA A 41 12.65 -7.75 -2.82
C ALA A 41 11.69 -7.60 -1.61
N THR A 42 12.10 -6.86 -0.58
CA THR A 42 11.25 -6.59 0.60
C THR A 42 10.09 -5.66 0.27
N VAL A 43 10.28 -4.70 -0.65
CA VAL A 43 9.19 -3.84 -1.16
C VAL A 43 8.12 -4.70 -1.83
N GLU A 44 8.50 -5.62 -2.71
CA GLU A 44 7.56 -6.50 -3.42
C GLU A 44 6.77 -7.40 -2.45
N ILE A 45 7.46 -7.98 -1.47
CA ILE A 45 6.82 -8.77 -0.41
C ILE A 45 5.78 -7.90 0.32
N THR A 46 6.16 -6.67 0.68
CA THR A 46 5.27 -5.77 1.41
C THR A 46 4.08 -5.32 0.57
N GLN A 47 4.28 -5.04 -0.72
CA GLN A 47 3.20 -4.77 -1.67
C GLN A 47 2.21 -5.94 -1.72
N TYR A 48 2.69 -7.19 -1.75
CA TYR A 48 1.84 -8.36 -1.70
C TYR A 48 1.05 -8.46 -0.38
N ILE A 49 1.67 -8.17 0.76
CA ILE A 49 1.00 -8.16 2.07
C ILE A 49 -0.14 -7.13 2.06
N VAL A 50 0.17 -5.88 1.71
CA VAL A 50 -0.81 -4.78 1.69
C VAL A 50 -1.94 -5.06 0.70
N TRP A 51 -1.63 -5.57 -0.50
CA TRP A 51 -2.63 -5.96 -1.48
C TRP A 51 -3.52 -7.11 -0.99
N SER A 52 -2.93 -8.14 -0.38
CA SER A 52 -3.69 -9.26 0.20
C SER A 52 -4.62 -8.80 1.32
N THR A 53 -4.17 -7.86 2.15
CA THR A 53 -4.97 -7.23 3.21
C THR A 53 -6.13 -6.42 2.63
N ALA A 54 -5.87 -5.57 1.62
CA ALA A 54 -6.90 -4.82 0.92
C ALA A 54 -7.94 -5.77 0.31
N ARG A 55 -7.49 -6.88 -0.31
CA ARG A 55 -8.39 -7.86 -0.94
C ARG A 55 -9.24 -8.59 0.09
N ASN A 56 -8.68 -8.89 1.26
CA ASN A 56 -9.43 -9.51 2.34
C ASN A 56 -10.48 -8.55 2.93
N PHE A 57 -10.17 -7.25 2.98
CA PHE A 57 -11.13 -6.22 3.35
C PHE A 57 -12.25 -6.07 2.30
N ALA A 58 -11.90 -6.14 1.02
CA ALA A 58 -12.87 -6.05 -0.08
C ALA A 58 -13.79 -7.28 -0.19
N ALA A 59 -13.47 -8.39 0.48
CA ALA A 59 -14.37 -9.53 0.57
C ALA A 59 -15.61 -9.17 1.40
N ALA A 60 -16.79 -9.29 0.79
CA ALA A 60 -18.09 -8.93 1.34
C ALA A 60 -18.44 -9.72 2.62
N ASN A 61 -17.91 -9.27 3.75
CA ASN A 61 -18.24 -9.81 5.08
C ASN A 61 -19.61 -9.31 5.55
N LEU A 62 -20.05 -9.81 6.72
CA LEU A 62 -21.35 -9.46 7.32
C LEU A 62 -21.52 -7.94 7.47
N ASN A 63 -20.47 -7.27 7.94
CA ASN A 63 -20.41 -5.81 8.11
C ASN A 63 -18.97 -5.31 7.89
N GLU A 64 -18.79 -3.99 7.77
CA GLU A 64 -17.47 -3.39 7.51
C GLU A 64 -16.45 -3.66 8.63
N GLU A 65 -16.89 -3.65 9.89
CA GLU A 65 -16.00 -3.83 11.04
C GLU A 65 -15.41 -5.25 11.08
N THR A 66 -16.22 -6.27 10.79
CA THR A 66 -15.72 -7.65 10.65
C THR A 66 -14.76 -7.79 9.48
N ALA A 67 -15.00 -7.08 8.36
CA ALA A 67 -14.06 -7.03 7.24
C ALA A 67 -12.72 -6.42 7.66
N ARG A 68 -12.74 -5.33 8.45
CA ARG A 68 -11.53 -4.67 8.97
C ARG A 68 -10.76 -5.60 9.90
N ILE A 69 -11.41 -6.24 10.86
CA ILE A 69 -10.76 -7.17 11.80
C ILE A 69 -10.12 -8.35 11.05
N GLN A 70 -10.82 -8.93 10.07
CA GLN A 70 -10.26 -10.02 9.27
C GLN A 70 -9.08 -9.57 8.42
N ALA A 71 -9.14 -8.38 7.83
CA ALA A 71 -8.04 -7.80 7.07
C ALA A 71 -6.80 -7.56 7.95
N THR A 72 -6.96 -7.01 9.15
CA THR A 72 -5.87 -6.87 10.14
C THR A 72 -5.28 -8.22 10.51
N LYS A 73 -6.13 -9.21 10.84
CA LYS A 73 -5.66 -10.57 11.15
C LYS A 73 -4.86 -11.18 10.00
N LYS A 74 -5.27 -10.94 8.74
CA LYS A 74 -4.55 -11.40 7.55
C LYS A 74 -3.21 -10.69 7.40
N PHE A 75 -3.17 -9.37 7.64
CA PHE A 75 -1.95 -8.58 7.63
C PHE A 75 -0.94 -9.12 8.64
N ASP A 76 -1.34 -9.27 9.89
CA ASP A 76 -0.47 -9.75 10.97
C ASP A 76 0.03 -11.17 10.66
N ALA A 77 -0.86 -12.06 10.25
CA ALA A 77 -0.50 -13.43 9.88
C ALA A 77 0.49 -13.52 8.73
N LEU A 78 0.47 -12.57 7.78
CA LEU A 78 1.45 -12.51 6.70
C LEU A 78 2.75 -11.84 7.16
N ALA A 79 2.68 -10.70 7.85
CA ALA A 79 3.85 -9.98 8.34
C ALA A 79 4.71 -10.82 9.29
N GLU A 80 4.07 -11.64 10.14
CA GLU A 80 4.76 -12.57 11.04
C GLU A 80 5.53 -13.69 10.30
N LYS A 81 5.15 -14.02 9.06
CA LYS A 81 5.87 -15.03 8.25
C LYS A 81 7.17 -14.50 7.66
N PHE A 82 7.42 -13.20 7.77
CA PHE A 82 8.64 -12.56 7.32
C PHE A 82 9.45 -12.07 8.54
N PRO A 83 10.42 -12.87 9.02
CA PRO A 83 11.30 -12.55 10.15
C PRO A 83 11.97 -11.17 10.06
N MET A 84 12.31 -10.78 8.83
CA MET A 84 13.05 -9.55 8.54
C MET A 84 12.21 -8.27 8.76
N ILE A 85 10.88 -8.41 8.76
CA ILE A 85 9.91 -7.34 9.00
C ILE A 85 9.39 -7.42 10.45
N SER A 86 9.05 -8.62 10.90
CA SER A 86 8.47 -8.86 12.22
C SER A 86 9.48 -8.84 13.37
N GLY A 87 10.79 -8.89 13.07
CA GLY A 87 11.85 -8.97 14.09
C GLY A 87 11.90 -10.29 14.86
N ARG A 88 11.05 -11.28 14.52
CA ARG A 88 11.09 -12.61 15.11
C ARG A 88 12.25 -13.40 14.53
N GLY A 89 13.37 -13.50 15.26
CA GLY A 89 14.33 -14.56 14.99
C GLY A 89 15.82 -14.33 15.26
N SER A 90 16.31 -13.16 15.71
CA SER A 90 17.64 -12.99 16.36
C SER A 90 18.20 -11.55 16.31
N LEU A 91 17.63 -10.64 15.52
CA LEU A 91 18.12 -9.25 15.48
C LEU A 91 17.28 -8.38 16.41
N SER A 92 17.90 -7.81 17.44
CA SER A 92 17.29 -6.82 18.35
C SER A 92 16.76 -5.58 17.63
N THR A 93 17.15 -5.38 16.36
CA THR A 93 16.66 -4.35 15.46
C THR A 93 16.39 -4.98 14.09
N PRO A 94 15.13 -5.10 13.61
CA PRO A 94 14.86 -5.62 12.29
C PRO A 94 15.41 -4.69 11.21
N TRP A 95 15.89 -5.26 10.11
CA TRP A 95 16.41 -4.51 8.95
C TRP A 95 15.34 -3.71 8.22
N PHE A 96 14.07 -4.07 8.43
CA PHE A 96 12.92 -3.38 7.89
C PHE A 96 11.84 -3.28 8.97
N THR A 97 11.05 -2.21 8.93
CA THR A 97 9.87 -2.10 9.77
C THR A 97 8.65 -1.76 8.95
N LEU A 98 7.57 -2.45 9.27
CA LEU A 98 6.28 -2.26 8.62
C LEU A 98 5.29 -1.74 9.65
N SER A 99 4.66 -0.60 9.38
CA SER A 99 3.68 0.00 10.29
C SER A 99 2.36 -0.75 10.29
N ALA A 100 1.56 -0.57 11.34
CA ALA A 100 0.22 -1.13 11.40
C ALA A 100 -0.62 -0.68 10.18
N PRO A 101 -1.47 -1.58 9.62
CA PRO A 101 -2.18 -1.27 8.41
C PRO A 101 -3.33 -0.30 8.68
N LEU A 102 -3.47 0.71 7.82
CA LEU A 102 -4.70 1.52 7.70
C LEU A 102 -5.60 0.84 6.67
N ILE A 103 -6.83 0.49 7.05
CA ILE A 103 -7.75 -0.32 6.24
C ILE A 103 -9.10 0.38 6.14
N GLY A 104 -9.65 0.43 4.93
CA GLY A 104 -10.95 1.04 4.63
C GLY A 104 -10.82 2.20 3.66
N ASP A 105 -11.64 3.23 3.84
CA ASP A 105 -11.53 4.46 3.05
C ASP A 105 -10.26 5.23 3.42
N LEU A 106 -9.26 5.15 2.55
CA LEU A 106 -7.98 5.83 2.72
C LEU A 106 -8.11 7.35 2.53
N SER A 107 -9.18 7.84 1.89
CA SER A 107 -9.46 9.28 1.83
C SER A 107 -9.89 9.85 3.19
N VAL A 108 -10.42 9.02 4.10
CA VAL A 108 -10.69 9.39 5.50
C VAL A 108 -9.41 9.26 6.33
N SER A 109 -8.80 8.08 6.25
CA SER A 109 -7.85 7.59 7.25
C SER A 109 -6.40 8.00 6.98
N ASP A 110 -6.01 8.23 5.73
CA ASP A 110 -4.66 8.67 5.36
C ASP A 110 -4.62 10.18 5.14
N VAL A 111 -4.18 10.94 6.15
CA VAL A 111 -4.08 12.41 6.12
C VAL A 111 -3.25 12.91 4.93
N ASN A 112 -2.17 12.20 4.58
CA ASN A 112 -1.27 12.56 3.49
C ASN A 112 -1.88 12.31 2.11
N LEU A 113 -2.77 11.31 2.00
CA LEU A 113 -3.54 11.08 0.77
C LEU A 113 -4.66 12.11 0.68
N ARG A 114 -5.39 12.32 1.77
CA ARG A 114 -6.49 13.28 1.87
C ARG A 114 -6.08 14.69 1.44
N SER A 115 -4.92 15.18 1.87
CA SER A 115 -4.43 16.50 1.48
C SER A 115 -4.13 16.61 -0.02
N LYS A 116 -3.79 15.49 -0.67
CA LYS A 116 -3.50 15.42 -2.11
C LYS A 116 -4.75 15.21 -2.97
N LEU A 117 -5.80 14.62 -2.41
CA LEU A 117 -7.07 14.37 -3.10
C LEU A 117 -7.94 15.64 -3.27
N GLY A 118 -7.68 16.70 -2.50
CA GLY A 118 -8.46 17.95 -2.60
C GLY A 118 -9.97 17.73 -2.36
N ASN A 119 -10.81 18.30 -3.23
CA ASN A 119 -12.28 18.27 -3.11
C ASN A 119 -12.93 17.06 -3.78
N ASP A 120 -12.21 15.97 -4.07
CA ASP A 120 -12.79 14.82 -4.76
C ASP A 120 -13.98 14.19 -4.01
N ARG A 121 -14.09 14.46 -2.70
CA ARG A 121 -15.22 14.07 -1.84
C ARG A 121 -16.51 14.81 -2.15
N GLU A 122 -16.41 15.97 -2.78
CA GLU A 122 -17.54 16.81 -3.18
C GLU A 122 -17.94 16.56 -4.64
N ASN A 123 -17.09 15.87 -5.42
CA ASN A 123 -17.40 15.44 -6.78
C ASN A 123 -18.45 14.32 -6.74
N ARG A 124 -19.71 14.75 -6.85
CA ARG A 124 -20.84 13.85 -7.00
C ARG A 124 -21.01 13.50 -8.46
N ASP A 125 -21.37 12.25 -8.72
CA ASP A 125 -21.82 11.84 -10.04
C ASP A 125 -23.16 12.51 -10.41
N SER A 126 -23.64 12.27 -11.63
CA SER A 126 -24.95 12.74 -12.09
C SER A 126 -26.12 12.26 -11.23
N GLY A 127 -25.91 11.22 -10.40
CA GLY A 127 -26.85 10.68 -9.42
C GLY A 127 -26.71 11.26 -8.02
N GLN A 128 -25.92 12.32 -7.81
CA GLN A 128 -25.61 12.90 -6.50
C GLN A 128 -24.85 11.94 -5.55
N GLN A 129 -24.27 10.86 -6.07
CA GLN A 129 -23.51 9.89 -5.30
C GLN A 129 -22.02 10.22 -5.32
N VAL A 130 -21.38 10.13 -4.16
CA VAL A 130 -19.93 10.27 -4.03
C VAL A 130 -19.32 8.88 -4.23
N ARG A 131 -18.88 8.58 -5.46
CA ARG A 131 -18.20 7.32 -5.78
C ARG A 131 -16.69 7.51 -5.58
N GLN A 132 -16.16 6.99 -4.48
CA GLN A 132 -14.74 7.16 -4.15
C GLN A 132 -14.00 5.82 -4.33
N PRO A 133 -13.02 5.75 -5.26
CA PRO A 133 -12.21 4.54 -5.47
C PRO A 133 -11.11 4.34 -4.41
N TRP A 134 -11.08 5.16 -3.35
CA TRP A 134 -9.98 5.21 -2.38
C TRP A 134 -10.07 4.15 -1.27
N ILE A 135 -10.80 3.08 -1.51
CA ILE A 135 -10.96 1.99 -0.54
C ILE A 135 -9.80 1.00 -0.70
N GLY A 136 -9.23 0.56 0.41
CA GLY A 136 -8.17 -0.44 0.38
C GLY A 136 -7.37 -0.54 1.66
N ALA A 137 -6.06 -0.74 1.52
CA ALA A 137 -5.14 -0.81 2.65
C ALA A 137 -3.86 0.00 2.39
N LYS A 138 -3.29 0.54 3.46
CA LYS A 138 -1.99 1.22 3.48
C LYS A 138 -1.15 0.69 4.61
N SER A 139 0.15 0.57 4.39
CA SER A 139 1.15 0.43 5.45
C SER A 139 2.43 1.17 5.02
N ASP A 140 3.18 1.68 6.00
CA ASP A 140 4.43 2.39 5.77
C ASP A 140 5.61 1.44 6.00
N LEU A 141 6.48 1.33 5.00
CA LEU A 141 7.69 0.50 5.04
C LEU A 141 8.90 1.42 5.26
N GLU A 142 9.69 1.09 6.27
CA GLU A 142 10.96 1.76 6.59
C GLU A 142 12.12 0.80 6.31
N LEU A 143 13.05 1.21 5.43
CA LEU A 143 14.24 0.44 5.07
C LEU A 143 15.42 0.81 5.97
N LYS A 144 15.45 0.26 7.19
CA LYS A 144 16.52 0.51 8.17
C LYS A 144 17.90 0.04 7.72
N LEU A 145 17.95 -0.95 6.84
CA LEU A 145 19.20 -1.44 6.26
C LEU A 145 19.95 -0.34 5.49
N LEU A 146 19.25 0.45 4.68
CA LEU A 146 19.85 1.52 3.88
C LEU A 146 20.17 2.74 4.73
N SER A 147 19.31 3.09 5.68
CA SER A 147 19.56 4.22 6.59
C SER A 147 20.71 3.95 7.57
N GLY A 148 21.00 2.68 7.87
CA GLY A 148 22.10 2.24 8.72
C GLY A 148 23.42 1.98 7.98
N LEU A 149 23.40 1.92 6.64
CA LEU A 149 24.57 1.54 5.85
C LEU A 149 25.64 2.64 5.86
N ARG A 150 26.87 2.26 6.19
CA ARG A 150 28.05 3.12 6.10
C ARG A 150 29.07 2.46 5.20
N VAL A 151 29.36 3.12 4.08
CA VAL A 151 30.35 2.63 3.12
C VAL A 151 31.73 3.12 3.58
N PRO A 152 32.73 2.23 3.71
CA PRO A 152 34.09 2.63 4.05
C PRO A 152 34.58 3.74 3.11
N PHE A 153 35.25 4.76 3.68
CA PHE A 153 35.77 5.95 2.97
C PHE A 153 34.73 6.92 2.37
N LEU A 154 33.48 6.48 2.13
CA LEU A 154 32.41 7.30 1.57
C LEU A 154 31.41 7.81 2.63
N GLY A 155 31.36 7.17 3.80
CA GLY A 155 30.51 7.59 4.91
C GLY A 155 29.10 7.00 4.87
N PRO A 156 28.12 7.61 5.58
CA PRO A 156 26.75 7.14 5.61
C PRO A 156 26.05 7.34 4.26
N VAL A 157 25.20 6.39 3.87
CA VAL A 157 24.47 6.44 2.60
C VAL A 157 23.32 7.45 2.61
N ALA A 158 22.74 7.72 3.78
CA ALA A 158 21.77 8.79 3.96
C ALA A 158 22.10 9.66 5.16
N SER A 159 21.81 10.96 5.01
CA SER A 159 21.95 11.94 6.09
C SER A 159 20.70 11.98 6.97
N ASP A 160 19.53 11.72 6.39
CA ASP A 160 18.25 11.61 7.10
C ASP A 160 17.76 10.15 7.07
N LYS A 161 17.41 9.63 8.25
CA LYS A 161 16.87 8.25 8.36
C LYS A 161 15.45 8.14 7.83
N THR A 162 14.72 9.24 7.74
CA THR A 162 13.33 9.27 7.25
C THR A 162 13.22 9.15 5.74
N GLU A 163 14.33 9.36 5.01
CA GLU A 163 14.40 9.29 3.54
C GLU A 163 14.06 7.90 2.99
N PHE A 164 14.22 6.86 3.82
CA PHE A 164 13.92 5.47 3.45
C PHE A 164 12.60 4.95 4.02
N THR A 165 11.67 5.85 4.35
CA THR A 165 10.31 5.50 4.74
C THR A 165 9.34 5.90 3.65
N PHE A 166 8.56 4.94 3.13
CA PHE A 166 7.56 5.24 2.11
C PHE A 166 6.24 4.48 2.33
N PRO A 167 5.12 5.13 1.97
CA PRO A 167 3.80 4.53 2.08
C PRO A 167 3.52 3.57 0.92
N ILE A 168 3.16 2.33 1.24
CA ILE A 168 2.64 1.34 0.28
C ILE A 168 1.12 1.35 0.39
N ARG A 169 0.44 1.61 -0.72
CA ARG A 169 -1.02 1.65 -0.82
C ARG A 169 -1.50 0.64 -1.83
N ALA A 170 -2.54 -0.09 -1.47
CA ALA A 170 -3.30 -0.92 -2.40
C ALA A 170 -4.75 -0.45 -2.39
N PHE A 171 -5.24 -0.04 -3.56
CA PHE A 171 -6.62 0.35 -3.76
C PHE A 171 -7.37 -0.80 -4.44
N LEU A 172 -8.55 -1.10 -3.94
CA LEU A 172 -9.45 -2.09 -4.51
C LEU A 172 -10.86 -1.54 -4.48
N LEU A 173 -11.61 -1.83 -5.55
CA LEU A 173 -13.03 -1.60 -5.57
C LEU A 173 -13.68 -2.46 -4.47
N ARG A 174 -14.45 -1.83 -3.58
CA ARG A 174 -15.11 -2.52 -2.48
C ARG A 174 -16.33 -3.26 -3.01
N HIS A 175 -16.46 -4.54 -2.67
CA HIS A 175 -17.76 -5.20 -2.77
C HIS A 175 -18.61 -4.82 -1.55
N PRO A 176 -19.90 -4.48 -1.74
CA PRO A 176 -20.78 -4.18 -0.62
C PRO A 176 -20.88 -5.36 0.34
N SER A 177 -21.06 -5.08 1.62
CA SER A 177 -21.33 -6.10 2.62
C SER A 177 -22.71 -6.73 2.44
N GLN A 178 -22.88 -7.93 2.99
CA GLN A 178 -24.18 -8.61 2.96
C GLN A 178 -25.29 -7.74 3.59
N GLN A 179 -24.98 -7.05 4.69
CA GLN A 179 -25.95 -6.19 5.38
C GLN A 179 -26.32 -4.96 4.54
N GLU A 180 -25.36 -4.34 3.84
CA GLU A 180 -25.65 -3.23 2.91
C GLU A 180 -26.51 -3.69 1.73
N CYS A 181 -26.29 -4.90 1.22
CA CYS A 181 -27.17 -5.48 0.22
C CYS A 181 -28.57 -5.71 0.77
N LEU A 182 -28.69 -6.33 1.94
CA LEU A 182 -29.98 -6.56 2.57
C LEU A 182 -30.72 -5.25 2.87
N SER A 183 -30.05 -4.21 3.35
CA SER A 183 -30.69 -2.91 3.60
C SER A 183 -31.11 -2.21 2.31
N PHE A 184 -30.28 -2.30 1.25
CA PHE A 184 -30.61 -1.78 -0.08
C PHE A 184 -31.83 -2.48 -0.69
N PHE A 185 -31.88 -3.81 -0.61
CA PHE A 185 -32.97 -4.63 -1.13
C PHE A 185 -34.26 -4.50 -0.31
N ALA A 186 -34.17 -4.59 1.03
CA ALA A 186 -35.33 -4.77 1.90
C ALA A 186 -35.93 -3.47 2.44
N VAL A 187 -35.13 -2.44 2.75
CA VAL A 187 -35.59 -1.34 3.62
C VAL A 187 -35.54 0.03 2.95
N GLU A 188 -34.48 0.35 2.21
CA GLU A 188 -34.23 1.77 1.91
C GLU A 188 -34.48 2.22 0.47
N ASN A 189 -34.31 1.39 -0.57
CA ASN A 189 -34.32 1.92 -1.95
C ASN A 189 -35.12 1.09 -2.96
N ARG A 190 -35.03 -0.25 -2.96
CA ARG A 190 -35.64 -1.04 -4.03
C ARG A 190 -37.12 -1.36 -3.78
N PHE A 191 -37.43 -2.05 -2.68
CA PHE A 191 -38.79 -2.55 -2.45
C PHE A 191 -39.75 -1.42 -2.03
N GLU A 192 -39.37 -0.61 -1.03
CA GLU A 192 -40.22 0.45 -0.50
C GLU A 192 -40.30 1.70 -1.41
N LYS A 193 -39.16 2.18 -1.93
CA LYS A 193 -39.13 3.42 -2.74
C LYS A 193 -39.35 3.21 -4.24
N GLY A 194 -39.08 2.03 -4.78
CA GLY A 194 -39.27 1.69 -6.19
C GLY A 194 -40.51 0.82 -6.43
N LEU A 195 -40.45 -0.46 -6.05
CA LEU A 195 -41.45 -1.47 -6.42
C LEU A 195 -42.85 -1.23 -5.83
N ARG A 196 -42.95 -0.83 -4.56
CA ARG A 196 -44.24 -0.51 -3.94
C ARG A 196 -44.92 0.70 -4.59
N LYS A 197 -44.12 1.70 -5.01
CA LYS A 197 -44.65 2.87 -5.74
C LYS A 197 -45.11 2.51 -7.14
N LEU A 198 -44.43 1.57 -7.81
CA LEU A 198 -44.87 1.06 -9.12
C LEU A 198 -46.22 0.32 -9.05
N LYS A 199 -46.50 -0.42 -7.96
CA LYS A 199 -47.81 -1.07 -7.76
C LYS A 199 -48.96 -0.08 -7.59
N SER A 200 -48.73 1.13 -7.07
CA SER A 200 -49.78 2.17 -7.10
C SER A 200 -50.01 2.78 -8.49
N VAL A 201 -49.11 2.54 -9.45
CA VAL A 201 -49.20 3.00 -10.85
C VAL A 201 -49.88 1.96 -11.74
N GLU A 202 -50.26 0.78 -11.25
CA GLU A 202 -50.99 -0.24 -12.04
C GLU A 202 -52.33 0.27 -12.63
N LYS A 203 -52.88 1.37 -12.10
CA LYS A 203 -54.02 2.11 -12.68
C LYS A 203 -53.66 3.22 -13.68
N GLN A 204 -52.38 3.50 -13.91
CA GLN A 204 -51.84 4.58 -14.75
C GLN A 204 -50.95 4.09 -15.91
N PHE A 205 -50.75 2.77 -16.05
CA PHE A 205 -49.95 2.20 -17.14
C PHE A 205 -50.61 2.24 -18.54
N SER A 206 -51.80 2.84 -18.70
CA SER A 206 -52.40 3.03 -20.03
C SER A 206 -51.79 4.17 -20.85
N ASP A 207 -51.05 5.09 -20.23
CA ASP A 207 -50.49 6.28 -20.90
C ASP A 207 -48.95 6.31 -20.95
N LEU A 208 -48.30 5.15 -20.75
CA LEU A 208 -46.87 5.06 -20.44
C LEU A 208 -45.92 5.09 -21.66
N ASP A 209 -46.34 5.73 -22.76
CA ASP A 209 -45.49 5.90 -23.96
C ASP A 209 -44.86 7.31 -24.04
N ARG A 210 -45.14 8.20 -23.07
CA ARG A 210 -44.75 9.63 -23.16
C ARG A 210 -44.08 10.26 -21.93
N LEU A 211 -43.84 9.52 -20.86
CA LEU A 211 -43.16 10.09 -19.70
C LEU A 211 -41.94 9.27 -19.34
N LEU A 212 -40.79 9.77 -19.82
CA LEU A 212 -39.51 9.64 -19.12
C LEU A 212 -39.77 9.72 -17.61
N ILE A 213 -39.57 8.63 -16.88
CA ILE A 213 -39.54 8.63 -15.41
C ILE A 213 -38.05 8.63 -15.04
N PRO A 214 -37.40 9.80 -14.82
CA PRO A 214 -36.03 9.86 -14.36
C PRO A 214 -35.95 9.75 -12.82
N ALA A 215 -37.06 9.53 -12.12
CA ALA A 215 -37.16 9.85 -10.69
C ALA A 215 -37.31 8.66 -9.72
N GLN A 216 -37.45 7.42 -10.20
CA GLN A 216 -37.73 6.28 -9.28
C GLN A 216 -36.99 4.98 -9.59
N TYR A 217 -36.33 4.88 -10.74
CA TYR A 217 -35.46 3.74 -11.01
C TYR A 217 -34.05 4.07 -10.50
N VAL A 218 -33.65 3.41 -9.42
CA VAL A 218 -32.24 3.37 -9.03
C VAL A 218 -31.59 2.31 -9.91
N PRO A 219 -30.69 2.68 -10.86
CA PRO A 219 -30.06 1.70 -11.73
C PRO A 219 -29.37 0.62 -10.87
N ILE A 220 -29.63 -0.64 -11.24
CA ILE A 220 -29.05 -1.87 -10.64
C ILE A 220 -27.54 -1.94 -10.92
N GLU A 221 -27.09 -1.17 -11.90
CA GLU A 221 -25.69 -1.08 -12.26
C GLU A 221 -24.97 -0.29 -11.17
N ASP A 222 -24.18 -1.02 -10.37
CA ASP A 222 -22.95 -0.53 -9.72
C ASP A 222 -22.95 -0.36 -8.19
N ASN A 223 -23.82 -1.07 -7.45
CA ASN A 223 -23.63 -1.21 -6.00
C ASN A 223 -23.02 -2.56 -5.57
N GLY A 224 -22.81 -3.50 -6.50
CA GLY A 224 -22.22 -4.83 -6.21
C GLY A 224 -23.12 -5.77 -5.42
N CYS A 225 -24.39 -5.37 -5.25
CA CYS A 225 -25.54 -6.13 -4.77
C CYS A 225 -26.45 -6.37 -5.99
#